data_AF-F2D0Z9-F1
#
_entry.id   AF-F2D0Z9-F1
#
_cell.length_a   1.000
_cell.length_b   1.000
_cell.length_c   1.000
_cell.angle_alpha   90.00
_cell.angle_beta   90.00
_cell.angle_gamma   90.00
#
_symmetry.space_group_name_H-M   'P 1'
#
loop_
_entity.id
_entity.type
_entity.pdbx_description
1 polymer ?
#
loop_
_entity_poly.entity_id
_entity_poly.type
_entity_poly.pdbx_seq_one_letter_code
_entity_poly.pdbx_strand_id
1 'polypeptide(L)'
;GAGTAAHMMLEVWPWIQLIGWEIDPTVIELSRDYFGMSTLEKTTELGGSLSVHIGDALSPSATVEGGFAGIVVDLFAHGEVLPQLQEAETWLGIAKKLMPDGRIMVNCGGADTAVSLAADTGVSSWVQNPTIKALCSAFPGKLNWKRLSEKESVNYVALTGPLPDLEEWSTSVPSELSTRVKQWVPCELA
;
A
#
# COMPACT_ATOMS: atom_id res chain seq x y z
N GLY A 1 -2.56 -1.55 11.67
CA GLY A 1 -1.31 -1.81 12.39
C GLY A 1 -0.94 -0.67 13.32
N ALA A 2 0.30 -0.62 13.81
CA ALA A 2 0.72 0.29 14.89
C ALA A 2 0.92 1.77 14.54
N GLY A 3 0.48 2.20 13.35
CA GLY A 3 0.59 3.60 12.90
C GLY A 3 1.92 4.00 12.25
N THR A 4 2.88 3.08 12.08
CA THR A 4 4.21 3.40 11.51
C THR A 4 4.16 4.04 10.12
N ALA A 5 3.33 3.52 9.21
CA ALA A 5 3.16 4.12 7.89
C ALA A 5 2.58 5.55 7.98
N ALA A 6 1.57 5.75 8.84
CA ALA A 6 0.98 7.06 9.05
C ALA A 6 1.97 8.06 9.65
N HIS A 7 2.82 7.61 10.59
CA HIS A 7 3.92 8.40 11.14
C HIS A 7 4.84 8.92 10.02
N MET A 8 5.37 8.01 9.20
CA MET A 8 6.29 8.39 8.12
C MET A 8 5.63 9.33 7.10
N MET A 9 4.36 9.08 6.75
CA MET A 9 3.65 9.93 5.79
C MET A 9 3.40 11.33 6.33
N LEU A 10 3.02 11.49 7.61
CA LEU A 10 2.81 12.80 8.22
C LEU A 10 4.12 13.52 8.58
N GLU A 11 5.22 12.79 8.78
CA GLU A 11 6.55 13.38 8.93
C GLU A 11 7.02 14.03 7.63
N VAL A 12 6.85 13.33 6.49
CA VAL A 12 7.28 13.83 5.18
C VAL A 12 6.29 14.83 4.58
N TRP A 13 4.98 14.58 4.73
CA TRP A 13 3.91 15.41 4.18
C TRP A 13 2.92 15.82 5.28
N PRO A 14 3.31 16.73 6.18
CA PRO A 14 2.51 17.10 7.36
C PRO A 14 1.16 17.74 7.06
N TRP A 15 0.84 18.09 5.82
CA TRP A 15 -0.44 18.70 5.43
C TRP A 15 -1.51 17.68 5.01
N ILE A 16 -1.18 16.40 4.86
CA ILE A 16 -2.14 15.41 4.35
C ILE A 16 -3.12 14.96 5.43
N GLN A 17 -4.36 14.67 5.01
CA GLN A 17 -5.33 13.97 5.85
C GLN A 17 -5.20 12.47 5.64
N LEU A 18 -4.91 11.74 6.70
CA LEU A 18 -4.89 10.29 6.71
C LEU A 18 -6.13 9.77 7.42
N ILE A 19 -6.71 8.71 6.87
CA ILE A 19 -7.84 8.00 7.46
C ILE A 19 -7.51 6.52 7.39
N GLY A 20 -7.47 5.87 8.55
CA GLY A 20 -7.05 4.48 8.70
C GLY A 20 -8.17 3.62 9.26
N TRP A 21 -8.26 2.38 8.75
CA TRP A 21 -9.08 1.32 9.32
C TRP A 21 -8.19 0.25 9.93
N GLU A 22 -8.51 -0.15 11.16
CA GLU A 22 -7.91 -1.29 11.83
C GLU A 22 -9.03 -2.15 12.43
N ILE A 23 -8.98 -3.46 12.20
CA ILE A 23 -10.03 -4.38 12.62
C ILE A 23 -9.89 -4.72 14.12
N ASP A 24 -8.66 -4.72 14.64
CA ASP A 24 -8.36 -5.07 16.02
C ASP A 24 -8.33 -3.82 16.93
N PRO A 25 -9.31 -3.63 17.83
CA PRO A 25 -9.34 -2.49 18.74
C PRO A 25 -8.16 -2.49 19.72
N THR A 26 -7.61 -3.65 20.09
CA THR A 26 -6.46 -3.75 21.00
C THR A 26 -5.19 -3.21 20.34
N VAL A 27 -5.01 -3.44 19.03
CA VAL A 27 -3.90 -2.83 18.28
C VAL A 27 -3.99 -1.31 18.36
N ILE A 28 -5.17 -0.73 18.18
CA ILE A 28 -5.35 0.73 18.26
C ILE A 28 -5.05 1.26 19.67
N GLU A 29 -5.56 0.60 20.71
CA GLU A 29 -5.31 0.96 22.11
C GLU A 29 -3.81 1.00 22.41
N LEU A 30 -3.11 -0.10 22.13
CA LEU A 30 -1.66 -0.17 22.34
C LEU A 30 -0.89 0.84 21.47
N SER A 31 -1.38 1.14 20.27
CA SER A 31 -0.80 2.15 19.38
C SER A 31 -0.88 3.56 19.94
N ARG A 32 -2.01 3.88 20.56
CA ARG A 32 -2.23 5.17 21.23
C ARG A 32 -1.37 5.31 22.47
N ASP A 33 -1.20 4.24 23.24
CA ASP A 33 -0.47 4.26 24.51
C ASP A 33 1.05 4.20 24.33
N TYR A 34 1.53 3.42 23.36
CA TYR A 34 2.96 3.06 23.27
C TYR A 34 3.64 3.43 21.97
N PHE A 35 2.90 3.61 20.87
CA PHE A 35 3.48 3.82 19.54
C PHE A 35 3.26 5.23 18.97
N GLY A 36 2.80 6.18 19.80
CA GLY A 36 2.71 7.60 19.42
C GLY A 36 1.51 7.95 18.55
N MET A 37 0.59 7.01 18.28
CA MET A 37 -0.59 7.23 17.43
C MET A 37 -1.47 8.37 17.96
N SER A 38 -1.59 8.53 19.28
CA SER A 38 -2.35 9.63 19.90
C SER A 38 -1.85 11.02 19.50
N THR A 39 -0.58 11.14 19.11
CA THR A 39 -0.01 12.40 18.61
C THR A 39 -0.38 12.63 17.15
N LEU A 40 -0.46 11.57 16.34
CA LEU A 40 -0.89 11.67 14.94
C LEU A 40 -2.37 12.05 14.78
N GLU A 41 -3.20 11.68 15.76
CA GLU A 41 -4.62 12.06 15.78
C GLU A 41 -4.83 13.56 16.08
N LYS A 42 -3.77 14.28 16.46
CA LYS A 42 -3.78 15.74 16.59
C LYS A 42 -3.42 16.38 15.26
N THR A 43 -4.04 17.52 14.97
CA THR A 43 -3.73 18.31 13.78
C THR A 43 -2.30 18.86 13.87
N THR A 44 -1.51 18.66 12.81
CA THR A 44 -0.19 19.27 12.64
C THR A 44 -0.31 20.78 12.41
N GLU A 45 0.81 21.50 12.49
CA GLU A 45 0.84 22.94 12.17
C GLU A 45 0.44 23.24 10.71
N LEU A 46 0.59 22.27 9.80
CA LEU A 46 0.24 22.39 8.39
C LEU A 46 -1.12 21.77 8.06
N GLY A 47 -1.89 21.42 9.10
CA GLY A 47 -3.29 21.03 8.99
C GLY A 47 -3.52 19.53 8.81
N GLY A 48 -2.50 18.70 8.61
CA GLY A 48 -2.64 17.24 8.46
C GLY A 48 -2.97 16.53 9.77
N SER A 49 -3.51 15.32 9.69
CA SER A 49 -3.82 14.48 10.86
C SER A 49 -4.17 13.05 10.45
N LEU A 50 -4.19 12.13 11.41
CA LEU A 50 -4.72 10.78 11.27
C LEU A 50 -6.10 10.66 11.94
N SER A 51 -7.11 10.14 11.23
CA SER A 51 -8.36 9.67 11.83
C SER A 51 -8.41 8.15 11.79
N VAL A 52 -8.68 7.49 12.91
CA VAL A 52 -8.69 6.03 13.02
C VAL A 52 -10.11 5.49 13.23
N HIS A 53 -10.50 4.52 12.42
CA HIS A 53 -11.75 3.79 12.53
C HIS A 53 -11.49 2.32 12.90
N ILE A 54 -12.28 1.79 13.84
CA ILE A 54 -12.30 0.36 14.14
C ILE A 54 -13.26 -0.32 13.15
N GLY A 55 -12.76 -1.27 12.37
CA GLY A 55 -13.59 -2.08 11.49
C GLY A 55 -12.88 -2.63 10.26
N ASP A 56 -13.63 -3.39 9.46
CA ASP A 56 -13.15 -3.98 8.22
C ASP A 56 -12.91 -2.91 7.14
N ALA A 57 -11.64 -2.74 6.74
CA ALA A 57 -11.23 -1.82 5.69
C ALA A 57 -11.79 -2.19 4.30
N LEU A 58 -12.11 -3.48 4.08
CA LEU A 58 -12.72 -3.95 2.83
C LEU A 58 -14.23 -3.74 2.78
N SER A 59 -14.86 -3.37 3.90
CA SER A 59 -16.29 -3.04 3.94
C SER A 59 -16.65 -1.94 2.92
N PRO A 60 -17.80 -2.03 2.24
CA PRO A 60 -18.32 -0.94 1.42
C PRO A 60 -18.47 0.39 2.17
N SER A 61 -18.67 0.35 3.50
CA SER A 61 -18.81 1.54 4.34
C SER A 61 -17.48 2.18 4.75
N ALA A 62 -16.34 1.53 4.51
CA ALA A 62 -15.02 2.10 4.75
C ALA A 62 -14.66 3.06 3.61
N THR A 63 -15.31 4.22 3.59
CA THR A 63 -15.20 5.26 2.56
C THR A 63 -15.40 6.64 3.18
N VAL A 64 -15.17 7.69 2.39
CA VAL A 64 -15.37 9.09 2.77
C VAL A 64 -16.12 9.83 1.68
N GLU A 65 -16.76 10.93 2.06
CA GLU A 65 -17.38 11.83 1.08
C GLU A 65 -16.33 12.37 0.11
N GLY A 66 -16.62 12.31 -1.20
CA GLY A 66 -15.69 12.71 -2.25
C GLY A 66 -14.65 11.65 -2.65
N GLY A 67 -14.42 10.62 -1.84
CA GLY A 67 -13.44 9.55 -2.10
C GLY A 67 -12.00 9.91 -1.73
N PHE A 68 -11.09 8.94 -1.90
CA PHE A 68 -9.67 9.09 -1.54
C PHE A 68 -8.79 9.45 -2.75
N ALA A 69 -7.85 10.38 -2.57
CA ALA A 69 -6.80 10.66 -3.58
C ALA A 69 -5.80 9.51 -3.68
N GLY A 70 -5.60 8.75 -2.60
CA GLY A 70 -4.77 7.56 -2.58
C GLY A 70 -5.23 6.59 -1.49
N ILE A 71 -5.15 5.30 -1.77
CA ILE A 71 -5.43 4.22 -0.81
C ILE A 71 -4.17 3.38 -0.68
N VAL A 72 -3.69 3.22 0.55
CA VAL A 72 -2.59 2.31 0.90
C VAL A 72 -3.18 1.07 1.56
N VAL A 73 -2.90 -0.11 1.02
CA VAL A 73 -3.39 -1.40 1.53
C VAL A 73 -2.22 -2.22 2.08
N ASP A 74 -2.23 -2.43 3.38
CA ASP A 74 -1.23 -3.22 4.12
C ASP A 74 -1.98 -4.14 5.10
N LEU A 75 -2.74 -5.09 4.54
CA LEU A 75 -3.67 -5.95 5.28
C LEU A 75 -3.16 -7.40 5.29
N PHE A 76 -2.88 -7.91 6.49
CA PHE A 76 -2.38 -9.26 6.71
C PHE A 76 -3.14 -9.92 7.86
N ALA A 77 -3.33 -11.24 7.76
CA ALA A 77 -3.79 -12.08 8.84
C ALA A 77 -2.87 -13.30 8.95
N HIS A 78 -2.46 -13.65 10.16
CA HIS A 78 -1.56 -14.79 10.41
C HIS A 78 -0.24 -14.77 9.61
N GLY A 79 0.24 -13.57 9.25
CA GLY A 79 1.47 -13.41 8.46
C GLY A 79 1.28 -13.51 6.95
N GLU A 80 0.05 -13.71 6.48
CA GLU A 80 -0.30 -13.89 5.07
C GLU A 80 -1.24 -12.77 4.58
N VAL A 81 -1.22 -12.53 3.27
CA VAL A 81 -2.16 -11.59 2.63
C VAL A 81 -3.56 -12.18 2.70
N LEU A 82 -4.56 -11.33 2.99
CA LEU A 82 -5.96 -11.76 3.04
C LEU A 82 -6.40 -12.41 1.71
N PRO A 83 -7.08 -13.58 1.72
CA PRO A 83 -7.56 -14.22 0.49
C PRO A 83 -8.43 -13.31 -0.39
N GLN A 84 -9.19 -12.41 0.22
CA GLN A 84 -10.01 -11.43 -0.50
C GLN A 84 -9.18 -10.53 -1.43
N LEU A 85 -7.92 -10.25 -1.09
CA LEU A 85 -7.01 -9.45 -1.93
C LEU A 85 -6.45 -10.24 -3.12
N GLN A 86 -6.73 -11.53 -3.22
CA GLN A 86 -6.42 -12.36 -4.38
C GLN A 86 -7.58 -12.42 -5.39
N GLU A 87 -8.66 -11.68 -5.14
CA GLU A 87 -9.84 -11.58 -6.01
C GLU A 87 -9.90 -10.22 -6.72
N ALA A 88 -10.10 -10.23 -8.04
CA ALA A 88 -10.12 -9.01 -8.86
C ALA A 88 -11.27 -8.06 -8.45
N GLU A 89 -12.43 -8.61 -8.10
CA GLU A 89 -13.63 -7.88 -7.68
C GLU A 89 -13.38 -7.05 -6.42
N THR A 90 -12.56 -7.53 -5.49
CA THR A 90 -12.19 -6.79 -4.29
C THR A 90 -11.45 -5.51 -4.67
N TRP A 91 -10.50 -5.59 -5.60
CA TRP A 91 -9.76 -4.43 -6.09
C TRP A 91 -10.65 -3.43 -6.82
N LEU A 92 -11.60 -3.91 -7.62
CA LEU A 92 -12.61 -3.05 -8.25
C LEU A 92 -13.51 -2.37 -7.21
N GLY A 93 -13.83 -3.07 -6.11
CA GLY A 93 -14.53 -2.50 -4.96
C GLY A 93 -13.75 -1.40 -4.25
N ILE A 94 -12.44 -1.62 -4.03
CA ILE A 94 -11.54 -0.61 -3.45
C ILE A 94 -11.42 0.60 -4.39
N ALA A 95 -11.27 0.38 -5.70
CA ALA A 95 -11.14 1.46 -6.68
C ALA A 95 -12.37 2.38 -6.74
N LYS A 96 -13.57 1.88 -6.45
CA LYS A 96 -14.79 2.71 -6.37
C LYS A 96 -14.75 3.75 -5.23
N LYS A 97 -13.83 3.59 -4.26
CA LYS A 97 -13.65 4.51 -3.14
C LYS A 97 -12.67 5.64 -3.47
N LEU A 98 -12.02 5.60 -4.63
CA LEU A 98 -11.07 6.63 -5.06
C LEU A 98 -11.79 7.83 -5.66
N MET A 99 -11.15 8.99 -5.53
CA MET A 99 -11.41 10.16 -6.36
C MET A 99 -11.04 9.86 -7.83
N PRO A 100 -11.51 10.66 -8.80
CA PRO A 100 -10.90 10.69 -10.13
C PRO A 100 -9.37 10.82 -10.04
N ASP A 101 -8.67 10.03 -10.85
CA ASP A 101 -7.20 9.93 -10.90
C ASP A 101 -6.50 9.46 -9.59
N GLY A 102 -7.28 9.03 -8.60
CA GLY A 102 -6.75 8.43 -7.39
C GLY A 102 -6.04 7.10 -7.64
N ARG A 103 -5.18 6.69 -6.70
CA ARG A 103 -4.32 5.50 -6.86
C ARG A 103 -4.36 4.55 -5.67
N ILE A 104 -4.10 3.28 -5.94
CA ILE A 104 -3.94 2.23 -4.94
C ILE A 104 -2.46 1.86 -4.89
N MET A 105 -1.89 1.86 -3.69
CA MET A 105 -0.61 1.23 -3.39
C MET A 105 -0.85 0.08 -2.42
N VAL A 106 -0.24 -1.08 -2.67
CA VAL A 106 -0.48 -2.27 -1.84
C VAL A 106 0.80 -3.05 -1.62
N ASN A 107 1.01 -3.46 -0.37
CA ASN A 107 1.93 -4.53 -0.01
C ASN A 107 1.31 -5.89 -0.39
N CYS A 108 1.90 -6.55 -1.38
CA CYS A 108 1.39 -7.82 -1.93
C CYS A 108 1.91 -9.05 -1.20
N GLY A 109 2.69 -8.88 -0.12
CA GLY A 109 3.36 -9.97 0.58
C GLY A 109 4.38 -10.70 -0.29
N GLY A 110 4.84 -11.86 0.20
CA GLY A 110 5.65 -12.81 -0.54
C GLY A 110 4.85 -13.69 -1.50
N ALA A 111 5.53 -14.41 -2.39
CA ALA A 111 4.92 -15.56 -3.06
C ALA A 111 4.99 -16.77 -2.12
N ASP A 112 3.85 -17.44 -1.88
CA ASP A 112 3.75 -18.65 -1.03
C ASP A 112 4.56 -19.85 -1.54
N THR A 113 4.93 -19.83 -2.82
CA THR A 113 5.81 -20.85 -3.36
C THR A 113 7.22 -20.59 -2.87
N ALA A 114 7.84 -21.62 -2.30
CA ALA A 114 9.28 -21.77 -2.12
C ALA A 114 10.01 -21.65 -3.48
N VAL A 115 9.98 -20.46 -4.08
CA VAL A 115 10.85 -20.07 -5.18
C VAL A 115 12.20 -19.97 -4.52
N SER A 116 12.96 -21.07 -4.61
CA SER A 116 14.36 -21.10 -4.23
C SER A 116 15.02 -19.81 -4.71
N LEU A 117 15.56 -19.05 -3.76
CA LEU A 117 16.34 -17.82 -3.98
C LEU A 117 17.48 -17.98 -5.01
N ALA A 118 17.78 -19.21 -5.43
CA ALA A 118 18.76 -19.57 -6.45
C ALA A 118 18.26 -19.49 -7.91
N ALA A 119 16.96 -19.35 -8.17
CA ALA A 119 16.41 -19.37 -9.54
C ALA A 119 15.80 -18.04 -10.01
N ASP A 120 15.77 -17.02 -9.14
CA ASP A 120 14.84 -15.91 -9.27
C ASP A 120 15.48 -14.61 -9.80
N THR A 121 16.09 -14.69 -10.98
CA THR A 121 16.70 -13.55 -11.69
C THR A 121 15.85 -13.02 -12.84
N GLY A 122 14.58 -13.44 -12.95
CA GLY A 122 13.73 -13.15 -14.10
C GLY A 122 12.38 -12.53 -13.74
N VAL A 123 11.78 -11.86 -14.73
CA VAL A 123 10.41 -11.30 -14.75
C VAL A 123 9.32 -12.33 -14.39
N SER A 124 9.65 -13.62 -14.21
CA SER A 124 8.71 -14.72 -14.03
C SER A 124 8.17 -14.95 -12.61
N SER A 125 8.80 -14.45 -11.55
CA SER A 125 8.39 -14.77 -10.16
C SER A 125 7.26 -13.92 -9.60
N TRP A 126 7.26 -12.61 -9.85
CA TRP A 126 6.14 -11.75 -9.45
C TRP A 126 4.83 -12.19 -10.15
N VAL A 127 4.95 -12.71 -11.38
CA VAL A 127 3.82 -13.26 -12.15
C VAL A 127 3.13 -14.37 -11.37
N GLN A 128 3.78 -15.03 -10.40
CA GLN A 128 3.17 -16.05 -9.56
C GLN A 128 2.47 -15.52 -8.30
N ASN A 129 2.70 -14.26 -7.88
CA ASN A 129 2.04 -13.71 -6.69
C ASN A 129 0.51 -13.54 -6.96
N PRO A 130 -0.37 -14.23 -6.20
CA PRO A 130 -1.81 -14.21 -6.45
C PRO A 130 -2.42 -12.80 -6.35
N THR A 131 -1.96 -11.99 -5.40
CA THR A 131 -2.39 -10.59 -5.21
C THR A 131 -2.07 -9.75 -6.45
N ILE A 132 -0.86 -9.91 -7.02
CA ILE A 132 -0.47 -9.18 -8.24
C ILE A 132 -1.28 -9.67 -9.45
N LYS A 133 -1.54 -10.98 -9.59
CA LYS A 133 -2.41 -11.51 -10.65
C LYS A 133 -3.82 -10.91 -10.59
N ALA A 134 -4.39 -10.82 -9.39
CA ALA A 134 -5.69 -10.22 -9.16
C ALA A 134 -5.72 -8.74 -9.55
N LEU A 135 -4.68 -7.98 -9.16
CA LEU A 135 -4.52 -6.59 -9.53
C LEU A 135 -4.36 -6.37 -11.04
N CYS A 136 -3.53 -7.16 -11.73
CA CYS A 136 -3.36 -7.01 -13.18
C CYS A 136 -4.65 -7.44 -13.94
N SER A 137 -5.46 -8.34 -13.37
CA SER A 137 -6.79 -8.67 -13.89
C SER A 137 -7.80 -7.53 -13.69
N ALA A 138 -7.78 -6.88 -12.53
CA ALA A 138 -8.65 -5.74 -12.22
C ALA A 138 -8.25 -4.46 -12.97
N PHE A 139 -6.95 -4.26 -13.21
CA PHE A 139 -6.39 -3.05 -13.84
C PHE A 139 -5.43 -3.38 -15.00
N PRO A 140 -5.93 -3.96 -16.11
CA PRO A 140 -5.07 -4.38 -17.23
C PRO A 140 -4.25 -3.21 -17.79
N GLY A 141 -2.93 -3.40 -17.87
CA GLY A 141 -1.97 -2.39 -18.37
C GLY A 141 -1.84 -1.12 -17.51
N LYS A 142 -2.38 -1.13 -16.28
CA LYS A 142 -2.40 0.03 -15.38
C LYS A 142 -1.79 -0.28 -14.01
N LEU A 143 -0.92 -1.27 -13.92
CA LEU A 143 -0.23 -1.64 -12.69
C LEU A 143 1.27 -1.52 -12.89
N ASN A 144 1.96 -1.03 -11.87
CA ASN A 144 3.41 -1.08 -11.74
C ASN A 144 3.73 -1.79 -10.44
N TRP A 145 4.91 -2.40 -10.37
CA TRP A 145 5.34 -3.12 -9.18
C TRP A 145 6.82 -2.89 -8.92
N LYS A 146 7.25 -3.21 -7.71
CA LYS A 146 8.65 -3.36 -7.36
C LYS A 146 8.83 -4.36 -6.23
N ARG A 147 10.02 -4.95 -6.16
CA ARG A 147 10.44 -5.81 -5.05
C ARG A 147 11.13 -4.97 -3.98
N LEU A 148 10.81 -5.18 -2.70
CA LEU A 148 11.36 -4.36 -1.61
C LEU A 148 12.82 -4.70 -1.28
N SER A 149 13.22 -5.97 -1.39
CA SER A 149 14.64 -6.35 -1.31
C SER A 149 14.96 -7.61 -2.11
N GLU A 150 16.18 -7.68 -2.64
CA GLU A 150 16.66 -8.89 -3.34
C GLU A 150 17.20 -9.95 -2.36
N LYS A 151 17.60 -9.54 -1.15
CA LYS A 151 18.38 -10.38 -0.21
C LYS A 151 17.62 -10.83 1.04
N GLU A 152 16.62 -10.09 1.50
CA GLU A 152 16.10 -10.22 2.89
C GLU A 152 14.58 -10.38 2.99
N SER A 153 13.82 -10.03 1.94
CA SER A 153 12.37 -10.11 1.92
C SER A 153 11.84 -10.41 0.52
N VAL A 154 10.86 -11.29 0.46
CA VAL A 154 10.14 -11.62 -0.79
C VAL A 154 8.95 -10.69 -1.04
N ASN A 155 8.84 -9.59 -0.28
CA ASN A 155 7.68 -8.71 -0.38
C ASN A 155 7.71 -7.87 -1.65
N TYR A 156 6.57 -7.87 -2.32
CA TYR A 156 6.29 -7.03 -3.48
C TYR A 156 5.37 -5.89 -3.10
N VAL A 157 5.54 -4.74 -3.76
CA VAL A 157 4.58 -3.63 -3.68
C VAL A 157 4.08 -3.34 -5.08
N ALA A 158 2.78 -3.12 -5.22
CA ALA A 158 2.15 -2.71 -6.46
C ALA A 158 1.53 -1.30 -6.33
N LEU A 159 1.47 -0.59 -7.45
CA LEU A 159 0.94 0.76 -7.59
C LEU A 159 0.12 0.88 -8.87
N THR A 160 -1.12 1.36 -8.76
CA THR A 160 -1.99 1.58 -9.92
C THR A 160 -1.72 2.91 -10.63
N GLY A 161 -2.09 2.97 -11.91
CA GLY A 161 -1.98 4.14 -12.77
C GLY A 161 -0.60 4.31 -13.41
N PRO A 162 -0.40 5.32 -14.27
CA PRO A 162 0.85 5.55 -14.98
C PRO A 162 1.96 6.03 -14.02
N LEU A 163 3.20 5.58 -14.18
CA LEU A 163 4.31 6.15 -13.39
C LEU A 163 4.50 7.63 -13.76
N PRO A 164 4.75 8.51 -12.78
CA PRO A 164 5.24 9.85 -13.08
C PRO A 164 6.64 9.78 -13.68
N ASP A 165 7.19 10.92 -14.12
CA ASP A 165 8.61 10.99 -14.46
C ASP A 165 9.45 10.55 -13.25
N LEU A 166 10.26 9.49 -13.44
CA LEU A 166 10.96 8.85 -12.32
C LEU A 166 12.11 9.72 -11.80
N GLU A 167 12.70 10.60 -12.62
CA GLU A 167 13.75 11.51 -12.19
C GLU A 167 13.14 12.68 -11.39
N GLU A 168 12.05 13.26 -11.87
CA GLU A 168 11.30 14.29 -11.15
C GLU A 168 10.76 13.72 -9.82
N TRP A 169 10.16 12.53 -9.84
CA TRP A 169 9.65 11.91 -8.62
C TRP A 169 10.78 11.62 -7.63
N SER A 170 11.92 11.10 -8.12
CA SER A 170 13.10 10.80 -7.29
C SER A 170 13.70 12.04 -6.61
N THR A 171 13.57 13.23 -7.21
CA THR A 171 14.03 14.50 -6.61
C THR A 171 13.00 15.15 -5.69
N SER A 172 11.72 14.76 -5.78
CA SER A 172 10.62 15.29 -4.95
C SER A 172 10.41 14.59 -3.60
N VAL A 173 11.12 13.48 -3.36
CA VAL A 173 11.02 12.68 -2.12
C VAL A 173 12.31 12.76 -1.30
N PRO A 174 12.27 12.45 0.01
CA PRO A 174 13.48 12.36 0.83
C PRO A 174 14.56 11.45 0.22
N SER A 175 15.82 11.74 0.50
CA SER A 175 16.98 11.05 -0.09
C SER A 175 16.97 9.53 0.14
N GLU A 176 16.40 9.12 1.27
CA GLU A 176 16.20 7.75 1.73
C GLU A 176 15.25 6.97 0.81
N LEU A 177 14.27 7.66 0.20
CA LEU A 177 13.30 7.08 -0.72
C LEU A 177 13.70 7.26 -2.19
N SER A 178 14.52 8.28 -2.48
CA SER A 178 14.89 8.72 -3.83
C SER A 178 15.41 7.57 -4.72
N THR A 179 16.31 6.74 -4.20
CA THR A 179 16.89 5.61 -4.95
C THR A 179 15.89 4.49 -5.26
N ARG A 180 14.86 4.34 -4.42
CA ARG A 180 13.82 3.30 -4.52
C ARG A 180 12.71 3.67 -5.49
N VAL A 181 12.63 4.93 -5.94
CA VAL A 181 11.69 5.37 -6.96
C VAL A 181 12.03 4.77 -8.32
N LYS A 182 13.32 4.66 -8.65
CA LYS A 182 13.77 4.16 -9.97
C LYS A 182 13.60 2.65 -10.15
N GLN A 183 13.09 1.95 -9.14
CA GLN A 183 12.92 0.50 -9.13
C GLN A 183 11.50 0.06 -9.54
N TRP A 184 10.59 1.00 -9.78
CA TRP A 184 9.25 0.69 -10.26
C TRP A 184 9.29 0.24 -11.72
N VAL A 185 8.60 -0.87 -12.01
CA VAL A 185 8.48 -1.43 -13.35
C VAL A 185 7.02 -1.71 -13.69
N PRO A 186 6.59 -1.57 -14.97
CA PRO A 186 5.24 -1.93 -15.38
C PRO A 186 4.91 -3.43 -15.16
N CYS A 187 3.65 -3.74 -14.82
CA CYS A 187 3.09 -5.09 -14.92
C CYS A 187 2.71 -5.32 -16.39
N GLU A 188 3.59 -5.95 -17.14
CA GLU A 188 3.27 -6.50 -18.45
C GLU A 188 2.90 -7.98 -18.25
N LEU A 189 1.60 -8.29 -18.31
CA LEU A 189 1.18 -9.69 -18.45
C LEU A 189 1.63 -10.16 -19.84
N ALA A 190 2.62 -11.06 -19.87
CA ALA A 190 3.11 -11.69 -21.10
C ALA A 190 2.02 -12.52 -21.79
#